data_AF-A0A7X2PUS1-F1
#
_entry.id   AF-A0A7X2PUS1-F1
#
_cell.length_a   1.000
_cell.length_b   1.000
_cell.length_c   1.000
_cell.angle_alpha   90.00
_cell.angle_beta   90.00
_cell.angle_gamma   90.00
#
_symmetry.space_group_name_H-M   'P 1'
#
loop_
_entity.id
_entity.type
_entity.pdbx_description
1 polymer ?
#
loop_
_entity_poly.entity_id
_entity_poly.type
_entity_poly.pdbx_seq_one_letter_code
_entity_poly.pdbx_strand_id
1 'polypeptide(L)'
;MAIGNYYQVPEREVVVIRERALPPDEVPVVFYVARAARVQPAIIVDLRSRGLSWADIAFHFRLTPDIYYFPGGPPYGKAHGYWKKHRPRDTEVVEAVNVHFLSDYHRVTPDVIRAERSRGPSYVVVAQNFEARSRKHDDRDERGRSGDRGQGKGRGR
;
A
#
# COMPACT_ATOMS: atom_id res chain seq x y z
N MET A 1 -11.44 -1.31 3.42
CA MET A 1 -10.00 -1.40 3.82
C MET A 1 -9.12 -0.66 2.80
N ALA A 2 -7.95 -0.11 3.19
CA ALA A 2 -7.04 0.61 2.28
C ALA A 2 -6.71 -0.12 0.95
N ILE A 3 -6.49 -1.44 0.97
CA ILE A 3 -6.14 -2.23 -0.23
C ILE A 3 -7.28 -2.24 -1.26
N GLY A 4 -8.52 -2.56 -0.82
CA GLY A 4 -9.68 -2.59 -1.72
C GLY A 4 -10.01 -1.21 -2.31
N ASN A 5 -9.88 -0.16 -1.50
CA ASN A 5 -10.11 1.21 -1.94
C ASN A 5 -9.08 1.68 -2.98
N TYR A 6 -7.80 1.34 -2.78
CA TYR A 6 -6.71 1.79 -3.67
C TYR A 6 -6.68 1.05 -5.01
N TYR A 7 -6.84 -0.27 -4.99
CA TYR A 7 -6.86 -1.06 -6.22
C TYR A 7 -8.23 -1.07 -6.89
N GLN A 8 -9.23 -0.40 -6.30
CA GLN A 8 -10.64 -0.39 -6.74
C GLN A 8 -11.20 -1.82 -6.88
N VAL A 9 -10.81 -2.70 -5.95
CA VAL A 9 -11.18 -4.11 -5.95
C VAL A 9 -12.25 -4.35 -4.86
N PRO A 10 -13.32 -5.12 -5.15
CA PRO A 10 -14.31 -5.49 -4.14
C PRO A 10 -13.67 -6.16 -2.92
N GLU A 11 -14.13 -5.82 -1.71
CA GLU A 11 -13.56 -6.37 -0.47
C GLU A 11 -13.56 -7.90 -0.43
N ARG A 12 -14.56 -8.55 -1.06
CA ARG A 12 -14.64 -10.02 -1.17
C ARG A 12 -13.40 -10.63 -1.84
N GLU A 13 -12.84 -9.96 -2.84
CA GLU A 13 -11.70 -10.48 -3.61
C GLU A 13 -10.40 -10.29 -2.84
N VAL A 14 -10.30 -9.24 -2.02
CA VAL A 14 -9.21 -9.07 -1.04
C VAL A 14 -9.26 -10.17 0.02
N VAL A 15 -10.44 -10.52 0.53
CA VAL A 15 -10.62 -11.59 1.52
C VAL A 15 -10.21 -12.95 0.96
N VAL A 16 -10.68 -13.31 -0.25
CA VAL A 16 -10.36 -14.59 -0.89
C VAL A 16 -8.85 -14.76 -1.11
N ILE A 17 -8.12 -13.69 -1.41
CA ILE A 17 -6.66 -13.76 -1.58
C ILE A 17 -5.96 -13.94 -0.23
N ARG A 18 -6.44 -13.28 0.84
CA ARG A 18 -5.90 -13.46 2.20
C ARG A 18 -6.13 -14.88 2.74
N GLU A 19 -7.23 -15.52 2.35
CA GLU A 19 -7.56 -16.89 2.76
C GLU A 19 -6.67 -17.95 2.08
N ARG A 20 -5.98 -17.62 0.99
CA ARG A 20 -5.05 -18.52 0.29
C ARG A 20 -3.65 -18.57 0.92
N ALA A 21 -3.54 -18.28 2.21
CA ALA A 21 -2.30 -18.37 3.02
C ALA A 21 -1.12 -17.49 2.56
N LEU A 22 -1.37 -16.45 1.75
CA LEU A 22 -0.34 -15.48 1.43
C LEU A 22 -0.04 -14.58 2.64
N PRO A 23 1.24 -14.25 2.90
CA PRO A 23 1.58 -13.25 3.91
C PRO A 23 0.79 -11.96 3.66
N PRO A 24 0.22 -11.32 4.71
CA PRO A 24 -0.60 -10.12 4.52
C PRO A 24 0.11 -8.98 3.78
N ASP A 25 1.42 -8.84 3.99
CA ASP A 25 2.26 -7.82 3.32
C ASP A 25 2.48 -8.14 1.82
N GLU A 26 2.22 -9.37 1.36
CA GLU A 26 2.31 -9.75 -0.06
C GLU A 26 1.03 -9.44 -0.85
N VAL A 27 -0.10 -9.21 -0.18
CA VAL A 27 -1.40 -8.95 -0.82
C VAL A 27 -1.36 -7.72 -1.75
N PRO A 28 -0.75 -6.57 -1.36
CA PRO A 28 -0.59 -5.45 -2.28
C PRO A 28 0.23 -5.79 -3.52
N VAL A 29 1.23 -6.68 -3.40
CA VAL A 29 2.07 -7.11 -4.53
C VAL A 29 1.25 -7.88 -5.56
N VAL A 30 0.38 -8.77 -5.10
CA VAL A 30 -0.55 -9.52 -5.97
C VAL A 30 -1.35 -8.57 -6.86
N PHE A 31 -2.01 -7.58 -6.25
CA PHE A 31 -2.84 -6.64 -6.98
C PHE A 31 -2.02 -5.72 -7.89
N TYR A 32 -0.84 -5.29 -7.44
CA TYR A 32 0.06 -4.48 -8.22
C TYR A 32 0.49 -5.18 -9.52
N VAL A 33 0.98 -6.42 -9.41
CA VAL A 33 1.43 -7.20 -10.56
C VAL A 33 0.25 -7.58 -11.45
N ALA A 34 -0.90 -7.95 -10.88
CA ALA A 34 -2.09 -8.28 -11.66
C ALA A 34 -2.56 -7.09 -12.52
N ARG A 35 -2.53 -5.87 -11.95
CA ARG A 35 -2.84 -4.63 -12.68
C ARG A 35 -1.83 -4.34 -13.78
N ALA A 36 -0.53 -4.49 -13.50
CA ALA A 36 0.52 -4.27 -14.48
C ALA A 36 0.46 -5.28 -15.63
N ALA A 37 0.20 -6.56 -15.33
CA ALA A 37 0.05 -7.64 -16.30
C ALA A 37 -1.33 -7.65 -16.99
N ARG A 38 -2.31 -6.88 -16.49
CA ARG A 38 -3.71 -6.88 -16.94
C ARG A 38 -4.36 -8.26 -16.87
N VAL A 39 -4.10 -8.99 -15.78
CA VAL A 39 -4.65 -10.32 -15.52
C VAL A 39 -5.43 -10.35 -14.21
N GLN A 40 -6.16 -11.44 -13.96
CA GLN A 40 -6.87 -11.61 -12.69
C GLN A 40 -5.89 -11.88 -11.53
N PRO A 41 -6.11 -11.30 -10.33
CA PRO A 41 -5.28 -11.55 -9.16
C PRO A 41 -5.12 -13.03 -8.81
N ALA A 42 -6.18 -13.84 -9.03
CA ALA A 42 -6.15 -15.28 -8.78
C ALA A 42 -5.03 -16.01 -9.55
N ILE A 43 -4.69 -15.54 -10.77
CA ILE A 43 -3.61 -16.11 -11.58
C ILE A 43 -2.25 -15.82 -10.93
N ILE A 44 -2.08 -14.61 -10.38
CA ILE A 44 -0.86 -14.22 -9.67
C ILE A 44 -0.70 -15.04 -8.39
N VAL A 45 -1.79 -15.25 -7.63
CA VAL A 45 -1.79 -16.09 -6.43
C VAL A 45 -1.43 -17.54 -6.77
N ASP A 46 -1.97 -18.08 -7.86
CA ASP A 46 -1.64 -19.44 -8.30
C ASP A 46 -0.16 -19.58 -8.63
N LEU A 47 0.42 -18.66 -9.40
CA LEU A 47 1.87 -18.66 -9.69
C LEU A 47 2.71 -18.53 -8.42
N ARG A 48 2.30 -17.67 -7.47
CA ARG A 48 2.97 -17.52 -6.19
C ARG A 48 2.91 -18.81 -5.35
N SER A 49 1.76 -19.50 -5.34
CA SER A 49 1.58 -20.77 -4.64
C SER A 49 2.45 -21.91 -5.18
N ARG A 50 2.85 -21.83 -6.46
CA ARG A 50 3.81 -22.76 -7.10
C ARG A 50 5.26 -22.47 -6.73
N GLY A 51 5.52 -21.46 -5.89
CA GLY A 51 6.87 -21.10 -5.41
C GLY A 51 7.64 -20.14 -6.31
N LEU A 52 7.00 -19.51 -7.29
CA LEU A 52 7.66 -18.49 -8.11
C LEU A 52 7.92 -17.23 -7.26
N SER A 53 9.08 -16.61 -7.47
CA SER A 53 9.39 -15.30 -6.90
C SER A 53 8.59 -14.21 -7.61
N TRP A 54 8.45 -13.04 -6.98
CA TRP A 54 7.79 -11.90 -7.60
C TRP A 54 8.46 -11.42 -8.89
N ALA A 55 9.78 -11.62 -9.00
CA ALA A 55 10.50 -11.36 -10.23
C ALA A 55 10.15 -12.38 -11.33
N ASP A 56 10.06 -13.68 -11.01
CA ASP A 56 9.67 -14.71 -12.00
C ASP A 56 8.24 -14.50 -12.48
N ILE A 57 7.32 -14.12 -11.58
CA ILE A 57 5.95 -13.82 -11.94
C ILE A 57 5.90 -12.63 -12.90
N ALA A 58 6.64 -11.56 -12.62
CA ALA A 58 6.74 -10.43 -13.56
C ALA A 58 7.27 -10.86 -14.93
N PHE A 59 8.36 -11.65 -14.95
CA PHE A 59 8.93 -12.17 -16.20
C PHE A 59 7.99 -13.10 -16.96
N HIS A 60 7.18 -13.90 -16.26
CA HIS A 60 6.16 -14.77 -16.86
C HIS A 60 5.18 -13.96 -17.74
N PHE A 61 4.87 -12.73 -17.33
CA PHE A 61 4.01 -11.80 -18.09
C PHE A 61 4.80 -10.81 -18.96
N ARG A 62 6.08 -11.06 -19.21
CA ARG A 62 6.98 -10.18 -19.98
C ARG A 62 7.13 -8.77 -19.40
N LEU A 63 6.89 -8.61 -18.11
CA LEU A 63 7.17 -7.37 -17.39
C LEU A 63 8.65 -7.35 -16.97
N THR A 64 9.28 -6.18 -17.05
CA THR A 64 10.63 -6.00 -16.51
C THR A 64 10.56 -5.66 -15.02
N PRO A 65 11.61 -5.97 -14.24
CA PRO A 65 11.69 -5.57 -12.83
C PRO A 65 11.55 -4.06 -12.59
N ASP A 66 11.69 -3.25 -13.63
CA ASP A 66 11.50 -1.80 -13.58
C ASP A 66 10.08 -1.41 -13.12
N ILE A 67 9.08 -2.30 -13.21
CA ILE A 67 7.74 -2.04 -12.68
C ILE A 67 7.74 -1.79 -11.18
N TYR A 68 8.74 -2.26 -10.42
CA TYR A 68 8.80 -2.06 -8.98
C TYR A 68 9.55 -0.77 -8.61
N TYR A 69 9.94 0.04 -9.61
CA TYR A 69 10.67 1.29 -9.40
C TYR A 69 9.70 2.44 -9.15
N PHE A 70 9.81 3.06 -7.97
CA PHE A 70 8.98 4.19 -7.56
C PHE A 70 9.84 5.44 -7.25
N PRO A 71 9.41 6.65 -7.66
CA PRO A 71 10.15 7.89 -7.34
C PRO A 71 10.13 8.18 -5.83
N GLY A 72 11.25 8.63 -5.23
CA GLY A 72 11.27 9.13 -3.84
C GLY A 72 12.25 8.52 -2.83
N GLY A 73 13.34 7.86 -3.26
CA GLY A 73 14.49 7.58 -2.36
C GLY A 73 14.42 6.28 -1.52
N PRO A 74 15.45 5.96 -0.69
CA PRO A 74 16.04 4.62 -0.54
C PRO A 74 15.16 3.50 0.05
N PRO A 75 15.44 2.20 -0.21
CA PRO A 75 16.74 1.66 -0.65
C PRO A 75 17.11 2.02 -2.10
N TYR A 76 16.14 2.50 -2.87
CA TYR A 76 16.18 2.63 -4.32
C TYR A 76 16.50 4.04 -4.82
N GLY A 77 17.62 4.61 -4.39
CA GLY A 77 18.26 5.73 -5.09
C GLY A 77 19.03 5.29 -6.34
N LYS A 78 19.48 4.02 -6.35
CA LYS A 78 20.26 3.41 -7.46
C LYS A 78 19.47 2.38 -8.28
N ALA A 79 18.16 2.20 -8.03
CA ALA A 79 17.39 1.10 -8.62
C ALA A 79 17.24 1.19 -10.14
N HIS A 80 17.22 2.40 -10.70
CA HIS A 80 17.16 2.60 -12.15
C HIS A 80 18.45 2.05 -12.78
N GLY A 81 18.37 0.85 -13.36
CA GLY A 81 19.51 0.10 -13.91
C GLY A 81 20.14 -0.92 -12.96
N TYR A 82 19.99 -0.80 -11.63
CA TYR A 82 20.46 -1.84 -10.69
C TYR A 82 19.68 -3.14 -10.87
N TRP A 83 18.35 -3.07 -11.00
CA TRP A 83 17.53 -4.27 -11.23
C TRP A 83 17.59 -4.83 -12.65
N LYS A 84 18.14 -4.05 -13.59
CA LYS A 84 18.52 -4.57 -14.92
C LYS A 84 19.73 -5.49 -14.84
N LYS A 85 20.56 -5.35 -13.80
CA LYS A 85 21.76 -6.18 -13.55
C LYS A 85 21.59 -7.19 -12.43
N HIS A 86 20.67 -6.94 -11.49
CA HIS A 86 20.45 -7.76 -10.31
C HIS A 86 18.96 -8.03 -10.14
N ARG A 87 18.60 -9.30 -10.14
CA ARG A 87 17.22 -9.69 -9.92
C ARG A 87 16.77 -9.29 -8.50
N PRO A 88 15.64 -8.57 -8.34
CA PRO A 88 15.18 -8.18 -7.01
C PRO A 88 14.74 -9.41 -6.21
N ARG A 89 15.02 -9.39 -4.91
CA ARG A 89 14.54 -10.40 -3.97
C ARG A 89 13.06 -10.14 -3.65
N ASP A 90 12.35 -11.19 -3.22
CA ASP A 90 10.94 -11.06 -2.85
C ASP A 90 10.72 -9.99 -1.77
N THR A 91 11.58 -9.94 -0.76
CA THR A 91 11.52 -8.95 0.33
C THR A 91 11.64 -7.52 -0.19
N GLU A 92 12.46 -7.30 -1.22
CA GLU A 92 12.68 -5.99 -1.84
C GLU A 92 11.46 -5.55 -2.66
N VAL A 93 10.83 -6.49 -3.37
CA VAL A 93 9.58 -6.22 -4.09
C VAL A 93 8.45 -5.91 -3.11
N VAL A 94 8.32 -6.70 -2.05
CA VAL A 94 7.30 -6.49 -1.00
C VAL A 94 7.47 -5.12 -0.35
N GLU A 95 8.69 -4.75 0.04
CA GLU A 95 8.96 -3.42 0.59
C GLU A 95 8.63 -2.30 -0.40
N ALA A 96 9.12 -2.38 -1.64
CA ALA A 96 8.91 -1.35 -2.65
C ALA A 96 7.41 -1.09 -2.91
N VAL A 97 6.64 -2.17 -3.12
CA VAL A 97 5.20 -2.06 -3.41
C VAL A 97 4.43 -1.54 -2.19
N ASN A 98 4.71 -2.04 -0.98
CA ASN A 98 4.01 -1.57 0.22
C ASN A 98 4.28 -0.10 0.51
N VAL A 99 5.55 0.34 0.41
CA VAL A 99 5.92 1.74 0.62
C VAL A 99 5.24 2.63 -0.42
N HIS A 100 5.24 2.24 -1.69
CA HIS A 100 4.56 3.00 -2.73
C HIS A 100 3.05 3.08 -2.50
N PHE A 101 2.41 1.94 -2.26
CA PHE A 101 0.97 1.86 -1.97
C PHE A 101 0.57 2.75 -0.79
N LEU A 102 1.27 2.65 0.34
CA LEU A 102 0.94 3.41 1.54
C LEU A 102 1.26 4.90 1.39
N SER A 103 2.37 5.24 0.70
CA SER A 103 2.74 6.61 0.39
C SER A 103 1.70 7.30 -0.48
N ASP A 104 1.25 6.64 -1.56
CA ASP A 104 0.26 7.19 -2.48
C ASP A 104 -1.13 7.26 -1.82
N TYR A 105 -1.56 6.19 -1.12
CA TYR A 105 -2.87 6.14 -0.45
C TYR A 105 -3.00 7.17 0.68
N HIS A 106 -1.98 7.32 1.52
CA HIS A 106 -2.01 8.27 2.64
C HIS A 106 -1.45 9.66 2.28
N ARG A 107 -0.96 9.85 1.05
CA ARG A 107 -0.31 11.10 0.57
C ARG A 107 0.83 11.57 1.47
N VAL A 108 1.61 10.64 2.00
CA VAL A 108 2.79 10.89 2.83
C VAL A 108 4.04 10.48 2.09
N THR A 109 5.20 11.01 2.48
CA THR A 109 6.46 10.65 1.82
C THR A 109 6.85 9.20 2.12
N PRO A 110 7.54 8.51 1.18
CA PRO A 110 8.06 7.15 1.39
C PRO A 110 8.91 7.01 2.67
N ASP A 111 9.69 8.05 3.01
CA ASP A 111 10.52 8.07 4.22
C ASP A 111 9.70 7.97 5.51
N VAL A 112 8.52 8.59 5.55
CA VAL A 112 7.61 8.53 6.71
C VAL A 112 7.07 7.12 6.91
N ILE A 113 6.72 6.42 5.83
CA ILE A 113 6.28 5.02 5.89
C ILE A 113 7.41 4.12 6.41
N ARG A 114 8.63 4.30 5.89
CA ARG A 114 9.80 3.52 6.30
C ARG A 114 10.21 3.77 7.74
N ALA A 115 10.13 5.02 8.21
CA ALA A 115 10.40 5.37 9.60
C ALA A 115 9.38 4.75 10.57
N GLU A 116 8.12 4.62 10.17
CA GLU A 116 7.12 3.92 10.98
C GLU A 116 7.35 2.40 10.96
N ARG A 117 7.76 1.84 9.81
CA ARG A 117 8.10 0.41 9.67
C ARG A 117 9.33 0.00 10.50
N SER A 118 10.36 0.84 10.55
CA SER A 118 11.60 0.55 11.28
C SER A 118 11.41 0.39 12.79
N ARG A 119 10.26 0.84 13.33
CA ARG A 119 9.84 0.64 14.72
C ARG A 119 9.34 -0.79 15.02
N GLY A 120 9.39 -1.70 14.04
CA GLY A 120 9.01 -3.12 14.17
C GLY A 120 7.64 -3.57 13.64
N PRO A 121 6.61 -2.73 13.37
CA PRO A 121 5.28 -3.21 12.96
C PRO A 121 5.26 -3.69 11.50
N SER A 122 4.56 -4.79 11.16
CA SER A 122 4.33 -5.20 9.75
C SER A 122 3.65 -4.08 8.94
N TYR A 123 3.68 -4.15 7.60
CA TYR A 123 3.07 -3.11 6.77
C TYR A 123 1.54 -3.01 6.99
N VAL A 124 0.89 -4.13 7.33
CA VAL A 124 -0.51 -4.12 7.80
C VAL A 124 -0.71 -3.23 9.03
N VAL A 125 0.17 -3.34 10.03
CA VAL A 125 0.05 -2.54 11.26
C VAL A 125 0.37 -1.07 10.97
N VAL A 126 1.33 -0.79 10.09
CA VAL A 126 1.58 0.58 9.61
C VAL A 126 0.32 1.16 8.97
N ALA A 127 -0.34 0.44 8.07
CA ALA A 127 -1.60 0.87 7.44
C ALA A 127 -2.69 1.18 8.48
N GLN A 128 -2.89 0.29 9.45
CA GLN A 128 -3.87 0.48 10.54
C GLN A 128 -3.58 1.74 11.37
N ASN A 129 -2.31 2.02 11.67
CA ASN A 129 -1.91 3.20 12.42
C ASN A 129 -2.24 4.50 11.67
N PHE A 130 -2.01 4.53 10.35
CA PHE A 130 -2.38 5.68 9.53
C PHE A 130 -3.90 5.86 9.40
N GLU A 131 -4.65 4.77 9.21
CA GLU A 131 -6.12 4.80 9.20
C GLU A 131 -6.68 5.35 10.53
N ALA A 132 -6.15 4.90 11.68
CA ALA A 132 -6.57 5.36 12.99
C ALA A 132 -6.25 6.85 13.24
N ARG A 133 -5.12 7.35 12.72
CA ARG A 133 -4.76 8.77 12.79
C ARG A 133 -5.68 9.64 11.92
N SER A 134 -6.04 9.19 10.73
CA SER A 134 -6.97 9.91 9.84
C SER A 134 -8.35 10.08 10.50
N ARG A 135 -8.90 9.01 11.09
CA ARG A 135 -10.21 9.07 11.76
C ARG A 135 -10.23 10.05 12.94
N LYS A 136 -9.16 10.07 13.74
CA LYS A 136 -9.04 11.02 14.86
C LYS A 136 -8.97 12.49 14.42
N HIS A 137 -8.46 12.75 13.21
CA HIS A 137 -8.43 14.10 12.65
C HIS A 137 -9.85 14.54 12.26
N ASP A 138 -10.59 13.69 11.54
CA ASP A 138 -11.97 13.97 11.12
C ASP A 138 -12.90 14.19 12.34
N ASP A 139 -12.79 13.35 13.38
CA ASP A 139 -13.56 13.50 14.63
C ASP A 139 -13.30 14.83 15.36
N ARG A 140 -12.08 15.37 15.30
CA ARG A 140 -11.75 16.66 15.92
C ARG A 140 -12.31 17.83 15.11
N ASP A 141 -12.24 17.75 13.79
CA ASP A 141 -12.77 18.78 12.90
C ASP A 141 -14.30 18.88 13.00
N GLU A 142 -15.00 17.74 13.13
CA GLU A 142 -16.45 17.72 13.35
C GLU A 142 -16.85 18.32 14.71
N ARG A 143 -16.11 18.03 15.79
CA ARG A 143 -16.33 18.64 17.10
C ARG A 143 -15.98 20.13 17.15
N GLY A 144 -15.00 20.57 16.36
CA GLY A 144 -14.63 21.98 16.23
C GLY A 144 -15.70 22.80 15.51
N ARG A 145 -16.33 22.25 14.46
CA ARG A 145 -17.42 22.91 13.72
C ARG A 145 -18.75 22.98 14.46
N SER A 146 -19.01 22.05 15.37
CA SER A 146 -20.24 22.02 16.17
C SER A 146 -20.21 22.94 17.41
N GLY A 147 -19.04 23.51 17.75
CA GLY A 147 -18.88 24.47 18.85
C GLY A 147 -19.13 25.95 18.50
N ASP A 148 -19.22 26.31 17.22
CA ASP A 148 -19.28 27.72 16.76
C ASP A 148 -20.67 28.12 16.22
N ARG A 149 -21.75 27.71 16.91
CA ARG A 149 -23.10 28.26 16.69
C ARG A 149 -23.82 28.44 18.02
N GLY A 150 -23.52 29.53 18.73
CA GLY A 150 -24.36 29.92 19.85
C GLY A 150 -23.81 30.97 20.79
N GLN A 151 -23.64 32.22 20.32
CA GLN A 151 -23.94 33.40 21.16
C GLN A 151 -23.96 34.71 20.38
N GLY A 152 -25.05 34.95 19.64
CA GLY A 152 -25.49 36.29 19.29
C GLY A 152 -26.49 36.77 20.34
N LYS A 153 -26.04 37.35 21.47
CA LYS A 153 -26.92 38.05 22.41
C LYS A 153 -27.23 39.45 21.86
N GLY A 154 -28.36 39.57 21.17
CA GLY A 154 -28.98 40.83 20.79
C GLY A 154 -29.48 41.59 22.02
N ARG A 155 -29.22 42.90 22.03
CA ARG A 155 -29.75 43.88 23.00
C ARG A 155 -31.25 44.08 22.80
N GLY A 156 -31.98 44.33 23.88
CA GLY A 156 -33.31 44.94 23.79
C GLY A 156 -34.15 44.88 25.07
N ARG A 157 -34.01 45.88 25.95
CA ARG A 157 -35.03 46.92 26.24
C ARG A 157 -34.55 47.81 27.37
#